data_AF-A0A429FR43-F1
#
_entry.id   AF-A0A429FR43-F1
#
_cell.length_a   1.000
_cell.length_b   1.000
_cell.length_c   1.000
_cell.angle_alpha   90.00
_cell.angle_beta   90.00
_cell.angle_gamma   90.00
#
_symmetry.space_group_name_H-M   'P 1'
#
loop_
_entity.id
_entity.type
_entity.pdbx_description
1 polymer ?
#
loop_
_entity_poly.entity_id
_entity_poly.type
_entity_poly.pdbx_seq_one_letter_code
_entity_poly.pdbx_strand_id
1 'polypeptide(L)'
;MSTHPPVFGPTDTIPADENATPLAVVALAVTVSREQLRTALAASHAEQAGRPPLADLSILDIRREIEGQLAAGAVVAIDDETPTVNARLTPEYAAELDEAINRAYTRPPAAPRLQQDPRYRQGTVTLQTLDRGEVTVPEPAWCVGHDDELIGYLADLTHNGPSSTAGAVTARYGRIPVLEANITHAPHADKQREQAPLLSIRVDVDANVVPEDARHIVQALRVAAVRLDRAIASLDHLRGEQR
;
A
#
# COMPACT_ATOMS: atom_id res chain seq x y z
N MET A 1 -12.78 -4.94 25.78
CA MET A 1 -12.82 -3.70 24.97
C MET A 1 -11.46 -3.58 24.30
N SER A 2 -11.40 -3.43 22.98
CA SER A 2 -10.12 -3.26 22.28
C SER A 2 -9.43 -2.01 22.82
N THR A 3 -8.18 -2.13 23.24
CA THR A 3 -7.33 -1.03 23.77
C THR A 3 -6.83 -0.11 22.67
N HIS A 4 -7.16 -0.38 21.42
CA HIS A 4 -6.78 0.42 20.27
C HIS A 4 -7.99 1.20 19.75
N PRO A 5 -7.91 2.55 19.67
CA PRO A 5 -8.94 3.32 19.01
C PRO A 5 -9.05 2.87 17.54
N PRO A 6 -10.24 2.92 16.94
CA PRO A 6 -10.38 2.63 15.52
C PRO A 6 -9.52 3.61 14.70
N VAL A 7 -8.73 3.07 13.78
CA VAL A 7 -7.90 3.85 12.85
C VAL A 7 -8.70 4.04 11.56
N PHE A 8 -8.83 5.29 11.12
CA PHE A 8 -9.42 5.66 9.84
C PHE A 8 -8.34 6.38 9.03
N GLY A 9 -8.15 5.99 7.77
CA GLY A 9 -7.23 6.65 6.84
C GLY A 9 -7.93 7.77 6.07
N PRO A 10 -7.17 8.68 5.42
CA PRO A 10 -7.77 9.71 4.60
C PRO A 10 -8.66 9.06 3.54
N THR A 11 -9.90 9.54 3.45
CA THR A 11 -10.91 8.94 2.59
C THR A 11 -10.66 9.25 1.10
N ASP A 12 -9.92 10.33 0.81
CA ASP A 12 -9.52 10.78 -0.53
C ASP A 12 -8.21 11.60 -0.45
N THR A 13 -7.46 11.70 -1.56
CA THR A 13 -6.36 12.68 -1.67
C THR A 13 -6.92 14.06 -1.96
N ILE A 14 -6.76 15.00 -1.02
CA ILE A 14 -7.17 16.39 -1.19
C ILE A 14 -5.92 17.19 -1.58
N PRO A 15 -5.90 17.89 -2.75
CA PRO A 15 -4.80 18.77 -3.08
C PRO A 15 -4.72 19.91 -2.05
N ALA A 16 -3.53 20.17 -1.52
CA ALA A 16 -3.31 21.23 -0.54
C ALA A 16 -3.48 22.64 -1.15
N ASP A 17 -3.13 22.79 -2.43
CA ASP A 17 -3.35 23.98 -3.25
C ASP A 17 -3.62 23.52 -4.69
N GLU A 18 -4.69 24.02 -5.30
CA GLU A 18 -5.07 23.72 -6.68
C GLU A 18 -4.06 24.28 -7.71
N ASN A 19 -3.23 25.24 -7.30
CA ASN A 19 -2.25 25.90 -8.16
C ASN A 19 -0.82 25.37 -7.98
N ALA A 20 -0.59 24.47 -7.02
CA ALA A 20 0.71 23.90 -6.76
C ALA A 20 0.89 22.57 -7.52
N THR A 21 2.07 22.36 -8.11
CA THR A 21 2.46 21.03 -8.60
C THR A 21 2.82 20.16 -7.40
N PRO A 22 2.06 19.09 -7.09
CA PRO A 22 2.34 18.28 -5.91
C PRO A 22 3.65 17.50 -6.09
N LEU A 23 4.55 17.58 -5.09
CA LEU A 23 5.78 16.80 -5.05
C LEU A 23 5.53 15.35 -4.59
N ALA A 24 4.68 15.18 -3.58
CA ALA A 24 4.33 13.88 -3.01
C ALA A 24 2.94 13.93 -2.34
N VAL A 25 2.33 12.74 -2.17
CA VAL A 25 1.15 12.55 -1.31
C VAL A 25 1.61 11.92 -0.01
N VAL A 26 1.32 12.56 1.12
CA VAL A 26 1.68 12.07 2.46
C VAL A 26 0.42 11.71 3.23
N ALA A 27 0.24 10.42 3.54
CA ALA A 27 -0.85 9.94 4.39
C ALA A 27 -0.42 9.93 5.86
N LEU A 28 -1.19 10.58 6.73
CA LEU A 28 -0.92 10.66 8.16
C LEU A 28 -2.02 9.95 8.97
N ALA A 29 -1.62 9.28 10.04
CA ALA A 29 -2.53 8.75 11.05
C ALA A 29 -2.27 9.47 12.38
N VAL A 30 -3.27 10.16 12.90
CA VAL A 30 -3.18 10.93 14.15
C VAL A 30 -4.23 10.44 15.14
N THR A 31 -3.87 10.41 16.43
CA THR A 31 -4.84 10.16 17.50
C THR A 31 -5.41 11.48 17.97
N VAL A 32 -6.74 11.60 17.96
CA VAL A 32 -7.45 12.84 18.32
C VAL A 32 -8.51 12.59 19.40
N SER A 33 -8.77 13.61 20.20
CA SER A 33 -9.85 13.58 21.18
C SER A 33 -11.22 13.81 20.53
N ARG A 34 -12.28 13.49 21.27
CA ARG A 34 -13.66 13.77 20.83
C ARG A 34 -13.91 15.27 20.64
N GLU A 35 -13.30 16.10 21.49
CA GLU A 35 -13.38 17.55 21.40
C GLU A 35 -12.75 18.05 20.11
N GLN A 36 -11.58 17.53 19.74
CA GLN A 36 -10.91 17.87 18.48
C GLN A 36 -11.75 17.49 17.26
N LEU A 37 -12.34 16.28 17.26
CA LEU A 37 -13.28 15.85 16.21
C LEU A 37 -14.50 16.78 16.11
N ARG A 38 -15.07 17.20 17.25
CA ARG A 38 -16.21 18.12 17.28
C ARG A 38 -15.82 19.50 16.74
N THR A 39 -14.68 20.03 17.14
CA THR A 39 -14.18 21.33 16.68
C THR A 39 -13.94 21.32 15.18
N ALA A 40 -13.31 20.26 14.65
CA ALA A 40 -13.07 20.11 13.22
C ALA A 40 -14.39 20.12 12.42
N LEU A 41 -15.36 19.27 12.80
CA LEU A 41 -16.66 19.22 12.12
C LEU A 41 -17.42 20.55 12.23
N ALA A 42 -17.39 21.20 13.39
CA ALA A 42 -18.08 22.47 13.59
C ALA A 42 -17.47 23.59 12.73
N ALA A 43 -16.14 23.61 12.59
CA ALA A 43 -15.44 24.58 11.77
C ALA A 43 -15.78 24.40 10.28
N SER A 44 -15.64 23.19 9.72
CA SER A 44 -15.93 22.99 8.29
C SER A 44 -17.43 23.20 7.98
N HIS A 45 -18.33 22.77 8.87
CA HIS A 45 -19.77 23.02 8.71
C HIS A 45 -20.10 24.51 8.74
N ALA A 46 -19.42 25.30 9.59
CA ALA A 46 -19.58 26.74 9.62
C ALA A 46 -19.07 27.42 8.34
N GLU A 47 -17.95 26.95 7.77
CA GLU A 47 -17.43 27.42 6.48
C GLU A 47 -18.43 27.19 5.33
N GLN A 48 -19.20 26.09 5.39
CA GLN A 48 -20.27 25.78 4.47
C GLN A 48 -21.61 26.46 4.80
N ALA A 49 -21.61 27.47 5.67
CA ALA A 49 -22.81 28.16 6.16
C ALA A 49 -23.88 27.21 6.74
N GLY A 50 -23.43 26.11 7.34
CA GLY A 50 -24.25 25.10 7.97
C GLY A 50 -25.02 24.20 7.02
N ARG A 51 -24.58 24.06 5.76
CA ARG A 51 -25.29 23.29 4.73
C ARG A 51 -24.44 22.16 4.14
N PRO A 52 -25.03 20.96 3.95
CA PRO A 52 -26.38 20.58 4.36
C PRO A 52 -26.48 20.45 5.91
N PRO A 53 -27.69 20.43 6.50
CA PRO A 53 -27.86 20.17 7.92
C PRO A 53 -27.13 18.88 8.36
N LEU A 54 -26.55 18.87 9.56
CA LEU A 54 -25.77 17.71 10.05
C LEU A 54 -26.57 16.39 10.06
N ALA A 55 -27.89 16.46 10.23
CA ALA A 55 -28.78 15.30 10.19
C ALA A 55 -28.88 14.64 8.81
N ASP A 56 -28.53 15.39 7.76
CA ASP A 56 -28.60 14.95 6.36
C ASP A 56 -27.23 14.45 5.85
N LEU A 57 -26.15 14.64 6.62
CA LEU A 57 -24.82 14.16 6.27
C LEU A 57 -24.72 12.66 6.52
N SER A 58 -24.15 11.93 5.56
CA SER A 58 -23.79 10.53 5.77
C SER A 58 -22.58 10.42 6.72
N ILE A 59 -22.34 9.21 7.24
CA ILE A 59 -21.12 8.93 8.03
C ILE A 59 -19.86 9.26 7.24
N LEU A 60 -19.88 9.01 5.92
CA LEU A 60 -18.76 9.29 5.04
C LEU A 60 -18.53 10.79 4.89
N ASP A 61 -19.61 11.57 4.73
CA ASP A 61 -19.50 13.03 4.61
C ASP A 61 -18.94 13.63 5.90
N ILE A 62 -19.46 13.22 7.07
CA ILE A 62 -18.95 13.68 8.37
C ILE A 62 -17.44 13.38 8.53
N ARG A 63 -16.99 12.20 8.09
CA ARG A 63 -15.57 11.84 8.14
C ARG A 63 -14.74 12.70 7.20
N ARG A 64 -15.17 12.85 5.94
CA ARG A 64 -14.49 13.67 4.94
C ARG A 64 -14.35 15.13 5.41
N GLU A 65 -15.41 15.68 5.99
CA GLU A 65 -15.39 17.04 6.56
C GLU A 65 -14.38 17.19 7.70
N ILE A 66 -14.37 16.24 8.66
CA ILE A 66 -13.41 16.24 9.76
C ILE A 66 -11.96 16.08 9.25
N GLU A 67 -11.71 15.11 8.37
CA GLU A 67 -10.40 14.83 7.80
C GLU A 67 -9.89 16.03 7.00
N GLY A 68 -10.75 16.61 6.17
CA GLY A 68 -10.48 17.81 5.40
C GLY A 68 -10.09 18.98 6.29
N GLN A 69 -10.86 19.26 7.35
CA GLN A 69 -10.54 20.37 8.25
C GLN A 69 -9.23 20.15 9.02
N LEU A 70 -8.97 18.94 9.49
CA LEU A 70 -7.73 18.63 10.20
C LEU A 70 -6.52 18.74 9.27
N ALA A 71 -6.64 18.27 8.03
CA ALA A 71 -5.60 18.41 7.01
C ALA A 71 -5.36 19.88 6.66
N ALA A 72 -6.42 20.64 6.37
CA ALA A 72 -6.35 22.06 6.06
C ALA A 72 -5.73 22.86 7.21
N GLY A 73 -6.12 22.60 8.45
CA GLY A 73 -5.55 23.25 9.63
C GLY A 73 -4.04 22.99 9.80
N ALA A 74 -3.58 21.77 9.49
CA ALA A 74 -2.16 21.46 9.50
C ALA A 74 -1.39 22.19 8.38
N VAL A 75 -1.95 22.25 7.17
CA VAL A 75 -1.36 22.98 6.04
C VAL A 75 -1.27 24.47 6.34
N VAL A 76 -2.36 25.09 6.79
CA VAL A 76 -2.40 26.53 7.13
C VAL A 76 -1.38 26.86 8.23
N ALA A 77 -1.28 26.03 9.27
CA ALA A 77 -0.30 26.26 10.34
C ALA A 77 1.14 26.19 9.82
N ILE A 78 1.43 25.29 8.89
CA ILE A 78 2.76 25.20 8.23
C ILE A 78 2.99 26.43 7.34
N ASP A 79 2.00 26.86 6.55
CA ASP A 79 2.10 28.03 5.68
C ASP A 79 2.34 29.32 6.48
N ASP A 80 1.66 29.49 7.62
CA ASP A 80 1.85 30.62 8.52
C ASP A 80 3.28 30.66 9.11
N GLU A 81 3.86 29.50 9.41
CA GLU A 81 5.21 29.38 9.98
C GLU A 81 6.33 29.49 8.91
N THR A 82 6.03 29.09 7.67
CA THR A 82 6.99 28.98 6.56
C THR A 82 7.81 30.26 6.32
N PRO A 83 7.24 31.49 6.26
CA PRO A 83 8.02 32.71 6.09
C PRO A 83 9.05 32.92 7.21
N THR A 84 8.69 32.59 8.46
CA THR A 84 9.56 32.76 9.62
C THR A 84 10.71 31.76 9.58
N VAL A 85 10.44 30.51 9.22
CA VAL A 85 11.47 29.48 9.04
C VAL A 85 12.40 29.86 7.89
N ASN A 86 11.86 30.21 6.72
CA ASN A 86 12.64 30.57 5.55
C ASN A 86 13.56 31.77 5.78
N ALA A 87 13.10 32.78 6.53
CA ALA A 87 13.92 33.94 6.88
C ALA A 87 15.13 33.59 7.77
N ARG A 88 15.14 32.42 8.42
CA ARG A 88 16.21 31.94 9.30
C ARG A 88 17.14 30.93 8.64
N LEU A 89 16.76 30.36 7.51
CA LEU A 89 17.58 29.38 6.79
C LEU A 89 18.69 30.11 6.02
N THR A 90 19.92 29.63 6.15
CA THR A 90 20.97 30.02 5.20
C THR A 90 20.74 29.30 3.87
N PRO A 91 21.22 29.86 2.74
CA PRO A 91 21.10 29.21 1.44
C PRO A 91 21.69 27.79 1.42
N GLU A 92 22.81 27.60 2.11
CA GLU A 92 23.50 26.30 2.18
C GLU A 92 22.64 25.27 2.91
N TYR A 93 22.05 25.63 4.05
CA TYR A 93 21.23 24.70 4.84
C TYR A 93 19.89 24.41 4.15
N ALA A 94 19.30 25.38 3.47
CA ALA A 94 18.11 25.15 2.64
C ALA A 94 18.38 24.10 1.54
N ALA A 95 19.53 24.17 0.88
CA ALA A 95 19.92 23.18 -0.13
C ALA A 95 20.11 21.77 0.46
N GLU A 96 20.68 21.65 1.67
CA GLU A 96 20.79 20.37 2.37
C GLU A 96 19.42 19.76 2.71
N LEU A 97 18.46 20.60 3.13
CA LEU A 97 17.08 20.18 3.39
C LEU A 97 16.38 19.71 2.10
N ASP A 98 16.53 20.45 1.00
CA ASP A 98 15.97 20.07 -0.30
C ASP A 98 16.54 18.74 -0.79
N GLU A 99 17.85 18.50 -0.60
CA GLU A 99 18.45 17.22 -0.93
C GLU A 99 17.86 16.08 -0.08
N ALA A 100 17.66 16.32 1.22
CA ALA A 100 17.04 15.35 2.12
C ALA A 100 15.59 15.02 1.72
N ILE A 101 14.80 16.04 1.36
CA ILE A 101 13.43 15.89 0.85
C ILE A 101 13.44 15.08 -0.43
N ASN A 102 14.32 15.40 -1.39
CA ASN A 102 14.45 14.66 -2.65
C ASN A 102 14.80 13.20 -2.42
N ARG A 103 15.72 12.89 -1.49
CA ARG A 103 16.04 11.49 -1.15
C ARG A 103 14.86 10.75 -0.54
N ALA A 104 14.01 11.42 0.23
CA ALA A 104 12.87 10.82 0.91
C ALA A 104 11.64 10.64 0.00
N TYR A 105 11.40 11.59 -0.92
CA TYR A 105 10.14 11.69 -1.67
C TYR A 105 10.28 11.53 -3.18
N THR A 106 11.49 11.56 -3.74
CA THR A 106 11.72 11.17 -5.12
C THR A 106 11.95 9.67 -5.16
N ARG A 107 11.01 8.93 -5.79
CA ARG A 107 11.25 7.53 -6.12
C ARG A 107 12.53 7.49 -6.96
N PRO A 108 13.55 6.70 -6.59
CA PRO A 108 14.73 6.55 -7.44
C PRO A 108 14.26 6.24 -8.87
N PRO A 109 14.89 6.82 -9.90
CA PRO A 109 14.60 6.39 -11.26
C PRO A 109 14.66 4.87 -11.27
N ALA A 110 13.61 4.23 -11.80
CA ALA A 110 13.60 2.78 -11.89
C ALA A 110 14.95 2.39 -12.51
N ALA A 111 15.76 1.62 -11.78
CA ALA A 111 17.09 1.27 -12.23
C ALA A 111 16.96 0.73 -13.66
N PRO A 112 17.91 1.05 -14.57
CA PRO A 112 17.83 0.61 -15.96
C PRO A 112 17.50 -0.88 -15.98
N ARG A 113 16.32 -1.17 -16.53
CA ARG A 113 15.70 -2.49 -16.46
C ARG A 113 16.45 -3.39 -17.43
N LEU A 114 17.23 -4.31 -16.89
CA LEU A 114 17.73 -5.42 -17.70
C LEU A 114 16.55 -6.36 -17.91
N GLN A 115 16.14 -6.53 -19.16
CA GLN A 115 15.28 -7.64 -19.53
C GLN A 115 16.01 -8.92 -19.13
N GLN A 116 15.42 -9.71 -18.24
CA GLN A 116 16.03 -10.94 -17.76
C GLN A 116 16.01 -11.98 -18.88
N ASP A 117 17.03 -12.83 -18.92
CA ASP A 117 17.04 -14.08 -19.68
C ASP A 117 17.36 -15.22 -18.69
N PRO A 118 16.39 -15.63 -17.84
CA PRO A 118 16.63 -16.61 -16.79
C PRO A 118 17.05 -17.95 -17.38
N ARG A 119 18.10 -18.55 -16.82
CA ARG A 119 18.57 -19.87 -17.24
C ARG A 119 18.39 -20.88 -16.13
N TYR A 120 17.42 -21.76 -16.30
CA TYR A 120 17.10 -22.80 -15.33
C TYR A 120 17.95 -24.05 -15.57
N ARG A 121 18.60 -24.56 -14.52
CA ARG A 121 19.35 -25.82 -14.56
C ARG A 121 19.37 -26.48 -13.19
N GLN A 122 18.97 -27.75 -13.12
CA GLN A 122 19.16 -28.61 -11.95
C GLN A 122 18.67 -27.98 -10.61
N GLY A 123 17.50 -27.36 -10.60
CA GLY A 123 16.95 -26.73 -9.38
C GLY A 123 17.64 -25.43 -8.98
N THR A 124 18.30 -24.77 -9.94
CA THR A 124 18.85 -23.42 -9.80
C THR A 124 18.39 -22.56 -10.96
N VAL A 125 18.38 -21.25 -10.75
CA VAL A 125 18.18 -20.23 -11.78
C VAL A 125 19.40 -19.32 -11.80
N THR A 126 19.91 -19.04 -13.01
CA THR A 126 20.91 -18.01 -13.23
C THR A 126 20.23 -16.74 -13.74
N LEU A 127 20.51 -15.61 -13.09
CA LEU A 127 19.87 -14.32 -13.31
C LEU A 127 20.92 -13.22 -13.39
N GLN A 128 20.60 -12.12 -14.07
CA GLN A 128 21.48 -10.96 -14.15
C GLN A 128 21.06 -9.92 -13.11
N THR A 129 21.95 -9.55 -12.20
CA THR A 129 21.76 -8.49 -11.20
C THR A 129 22.63 -7.28 -11.52
N LEU A 130 22.18 -6.10 -11.08
CA LEU A 130 22.91 -4.84 -11.25
C LEU A 130 24.10 -4.73 -10.29
N ASP A 131 24.01 -5.30 -9.09
CA ASP A 131 25.03 -5.18 -8.06
C ASP A 131 26.09 -6.28 -8.08
N ARG A 132 25.74 -7.49 -8.56
CA ARG A 132 26.65 -8.65 -8.54
C ARG A 132 26.91 -9.28 -9.90
N GLY A 133 26.33 -8.72 -10.96
CA GLY A 133 26.39 -9.33 -12.27
C GLY A 133 25.53 -10.60 -12.32
N GLU A 134 26.01 -11.60 -13.04
CA GLU A 134 25.33 -12.89 -13.15
C GLU A 134 25.43 -13.67 -11.83
N VAL A 135 24.28 -14.09 -11.29
CA VAL A 135 24.16 -14.87 -10.04
C VAL A 135 23.40 -16.15 -10.31
N THR A 136 23.82 -17.24 -9.69
CA THR A 136 23.10 -18.52 -9.70
C THR A 136 22.59 -18.81 -8.30
N VAL A 137 21.28 -18.96 -8.16
CA VAL A 137 20.61 -19.21 -6.87
C VAL A 137 19.77 -20.48 -6.93
N PRO A 138 19.50 -21.15 -5.79
CA PRO A 138 18.53 -22.22 -5.73
C PRO A 138 17.15 -21.75 -6.23
N GLU A 139 16.51 -22.55 -7.07
CA GLU A 139 15.17 -22.30 -7.59
C GLU A 139 14.22 -23.36 -7.00
N PRO A 140 13.35 -22.98 -6.05
CA PRO A 140 12.39 -23.92 -5.49
C PRO A 140 11.46 -24.48 -6.58
N ALA A 141 11.16 -25.78 -6.54
CA ALA A 141 10.32 -26.44 -7.54
C ALA A 141 8.88 -25.90 -7.63
N TRP A 142 8.43 -25.16 -6.61
CA TRP A 142 7.12 -24.51 -6.58
C TRP A 142 7.12 -23.10 -7.19
N CYS A 143 8.30 -22.53 -7.46
CA CYS A 143 8.41 -21.22 -8.10
C CYS A 143 7.93 -21.31 -9.55
N VAL A 144 7.19 -20.29 -10.01
CA VAL A 144 6.72 -20.22 -11.41
C VAL A 144 7.77 -19.66 -12.36
N GLY A 145 8.93 -19.28 -11.84
CA GLY A 145 10.03 -18.68 -12.59
C GLY A 145 10.03 -17.15 -12.54
N HIS A 146 11.06 -16.59 -13.16
CA HIS A 146 11.44 -15.18 -13.15
C HIS A 146 11.44 -14.54 -14.55
N ASP A 147 10.78 -15.19 -15.52
CA ASP A 147 10.83 -14.80 -16.95
C ASP A 147 10.26 -13.39 -17.19
N ASP A 148 9.25 -13.00 -16.40
CA ASP A 148 8.63 -11.68 -16.44
C ASP A 148 9.08 -10.77 -15.29
N GLU A 149 10.04 -11.20 -14.46
CA GLU A 149 10.49 -10.46 -13.30
C GLU A 149 11.66 -9.51 -13.63
N LEU A 150 11.59 -8.31 -13.06
CA LEU A 150 12.64 -7.30 -13.17
C LEU A 150 13.48 -7.31 -11.90
N ILE A 151 14.45 -8.22 -11.82
CA ILE A 151 15.34 -8.33 -10.67
C ILE A 151 16.48 -7.32 -10.84
N GLY A 152 16.44 -6.23 -10.07
CA GLY A 152 17.48 -5.21 -10.06
C GLY A 152 18.67 -5.63 -9.19
N TYR A 153 18.41 -5.86 -7.91
CA TYR A 153 19.41 -6.26 -6.93
C TYR A 153 19.20 -7.70 -6.47
N LEU A 154 20.26 -8.41 -6.06
CA LEU A 154 20.10 -9.75 -5.48
C LEU A 154 19.13 -9.74 -4.28
N ALA A 155 19.13 -8.66 -3.49
CA ALA A 155 18.26 -8.50 -2.34
C ALA A 155 16.76 -8.41 -2.70
N ASP A 156 16.42 -8.09 -3.95
CA ASP A 156 15.05 -8.00 -4.45
C ASP A 156 14.53 -9.35 -4.99
N LEU A 157 15.41 -10.35 -5.11
CA LEU A 157 15.04 -11.66 -5.63
C LEU A 157 14.02 -12.33 -4.72
N THR A 158 12.85 -12.65 -5.29
CA THR A 158 11.72 -13.26 -4.60
C THR A 158 11.19 -14.41 -5.44
N HIS A 159 11.20 -15.63 -4.91
CA HIS A 159 10.54 -16.75 -5.57
C HIS A 159 9.04 -16.65 -5.34
N ASN A 160 8.25 -16.71 -6.41
CA ASN A 160 6.80 -16.63 -6.36
C ASN A 160 6.19 -17.94 -6.86
N GLY A 161 5.29 -18.51 -6.07
CA GLY A 161 4.46 -19.64 -6.49
C GLY A 161 3.24 -19.17 -7.30
N PRO A 162 2.44 -20.11 -7.83
CA PRO A 162 1.24 -19.77 -8.60
C PRO A 162 0.24 -18.92 -7.82
N SER A 163 -0.29 -17.86 -8.45
CA SER A 163 -1.32 -17.01 -7.85
C SER A 163 -2.69 -17.70 -7.82
N SER A 164 -3.27 -17.78 -6.62
CA SER A 164 -4.65 -18.14 -6.36
C SER A 164 -5.51 -16.89 -6.26
N THR A 165 -6.40 -16.68 -7.22
CA THR A 165 -7.23 -15.46 -7.30
C THR A 165 -8.72 -15.75 -7.17
N ALA A 166 -9.47 -14.98 -6.38
CA ALA A 166 -10.94 -15.01 -6.35
C ALA A 166 -11.50 -13.64 -6.72
N GLY A 167 -12.69 -13.61 -7.32
CA GLY A 167 -13.35 -12.37 -7.73
C GLY A 167 -14.86 -12.54 -7.83
N ALA A 168 -15.57 -11.43 -7.79
CA ALA A 168 -17.02 -11.38 -7.93
C ALA A 168 -17.39 -10.56 -9.18
N VAL A 169 -18.50 -10.92 -9.83
CA VAL A 169 -19.09 -10.08 -10.88
C VAL A 169 -20.23 -9.29 -10.26
N THR A 170 -20.16 -7.98 -10.40
CA THR A 170 -21.17 -7.03 -9.93
C THR A 170 -21.77 -6.31 -11.13
N ALA A 171 -23.02 -5.87 -11.03
CA ALA A 171 -23.68 -5.12 -12.08
C ALA A 171 -23.02 -3.75 -12.31
N ARG A 172 -22.55 -3.09 -11.23
CA ARG A 172 -21.99 -1.73 -11.28
C ARG A 172 -20.52 -1.68 -11.66
N TYR A 173 -19.70 -2.58 -11.14
CA TYR A 173 -18.23 -2.53 -11.27
C TYR A 173 -17.67 -3.64 -12.17
N GLY A 174 -18.54 -4.50 -12.73
CA GLY A 174 -18.11 -5.67 -13.48
C GLY A 174 -17.38 -6.67 -12.57
N ARG A 175 -16.33 -7.31 -13.10
CA ARG A 175 -15.51 -8.25 -12.34
C ARG A 175 -14.56 -7.50 -11.42
N ILE A 176 -14.76 -7.64 -10.11
CA ILE A 176 -13.85 -7.12 -9.09
C ILE A 176 -12.98 -8.26 -8.53
N PRO A 177 -11.66 -8.06 -8.37
CA PRO A 177 -10.85 -8.97 -7.59
C PRO A 177 -11.32 -8.92 -6.12
N VAL A 178 -11.18 -10.04 -5.42
CA VAL A 178 -11.52 -10.17 -3.99
C VAL A 178 -10.31 -10.74 -3.23
N LEU A 179 -9.61 -11.70 -3.86
CA LEU A 179 -8.42 -12.32 -3.31
C LEU A 179 -7.37 -12.44 -4.40
N GLU A 180 -6.12 -12.20 -4.03
CA GLU A 180 -4.93 -12.75 -4.66
C GLU A 180 -4.02 -13.30 -3.55
N ALA A 181 -3.54 -14.53 -3.70
CA ALA A 181 -2.61 -15.13 -2.75
C ALA A 181 -1.63 -16.05 -3.47
N ASN A 182 -0.39 -16.10 -2.99
CA ASN A 182 0.65 -16.98 -3.50
C ASN A 182 1.67 -17.29 -2.41
N ILE A 183 2.35 -18.44 -2.53
CA ILE A 183 3.55 -18.70 -1.73
C ILE A 183 4.66 -17.79 -2.25
N THR A 184 5.43 -17.19 -1.36
CA THR A 184 6.53 -16.29 -1.70
C THR A 184 7.74 -16.59 -0.82
N HIS A 185 8.95 -16.36 -1.34
CA HIS A 185 10.16 -16.47 -0.54
C HIS A 185 11.24 -15.50 -1.04
N ALA A 186 11.68 -14.58 -0.17
CA ALA A 186 12.77 -13.63 -0.41
C ALA A 186 14.04 -14.00 0.39
N PRO A 187 14.81 -15.03 -0.05
CA PRO A 187 15.96 -15.56 0.70
C PRO A 187 17.15 -14.59 0.81
N HIS A 188 17.14 -13.50 0.05
CA HIS A 188 18.26 -12.57 -0.04
C HIS A 188 17.96 -11.16 0.46
N ALA A 189 16.73 -10.86 0.91
CA ALA A 189 16.35 -9.55 1.39
C ALA A 189 17.27 -9.03 2.51
N ASP A 190 17.73 -7.77 2.39
CA ASP A 190 18.75 -7.20 3.29
C ASP A 190 18.22 -6.86 4.69
N LYS A 191 17.01 -6.30 4.77
CA LYS A 191 16.44 -5.83 6.05
C LYS A 191 15.72 -6.94 6.81
N GLN A 192 15.07 -7.86 6.09
CA GLN A 192 14.26 -8.93 6.65
C GLN A 192 14.39 -10.17 5.79
N ARG A 193 15.56 -10.82 5.86
CA ARG A 193 15.79 -12.06 5.15
C ARG A 193 14.79 -13.12 5.60
N GLU A 194 14.05 -13.67 4.65
CA GLU A 194 13.09 -14.74 4.92
C GLU A 194 13.81 -16.07 5.06
N GLN A 195 13.71 -16.70 6.24
CA GLN A 195 14.34 -18.00 6.50
C GLN A 195 13.60 -19.18 5.89
N ALA A 196 12.31 -19.00 5.57
CA ALA A 196 11.44 -20.00 4.99
C ALA A 196 10.38 -19.31 4.12
N PRO A 197 9.75 -20.02 3.18
CA PRO A 197 8.65 -19.48 2.40
C PRO A 197 7.50 -18.99 3.29
N LEU A 198 6.82 -17.96 2.82
CA LEU A 198 5.66 -17.31 3.44
C LEU A 198 4.45 -17.37 2.51
N LEU A 199 3.28 -17.02 3.05
CA LEU A 199 2.06 -16.85 2.27
C LEU A 199 1.79 -15.35 2.10
N SER A 200 1.85 -14.86 0.87
CA SER A 200 1.41 -13.52 0.50
C SER A 200 -0.10 -13.55 0.29
N ILE A 201 -0.82 -12.61 0.94
CA ILE A 201 -2.29 -12.52 0.86
C ILE A 201 -2.68 -11.06 0.64
N ARG A 202 -3.42 -10.82 -0.43
CA ARG A 202 -4.12 -9.56 -0.70
C ARG A 202 -5.61 -9.83 -0.77
N VAL A 203 -6.36 -9.27 0.17
CA VAL A 203 -7.81 -9.24 0.15
C VAL A 203 -8.23 -7.80 0.01
N ASP A 204 -8.95 -7.49 -1.07
CA ASP A 204 -9.37 -6.13 -1.39
C ASP A 204 -10.80 -6.15 -1.92
N VAL A 205 -11.71 -5.50 -1.19
CA VAL A 205 -13.10 -5.29 -1.57
C VAL A 205 -13.57 -3.97 -0.97
N ASP A 206 -13.69 -2.96 -1.81
CA ASP A 206 -14.39 -1.72 -1.49
C ASP A 206 -15.49 -1.49 -2.52
N ALA A 207 -16.75 -1.67 -2.12
CA ALA A 207 -17.88 -1.61 -3.05
C ALA A 207 -19.20 -1.22 -2.38
N ASN A 208 -19.91 -0.30 -3.01
CA ASN A 208 -21.31 0.03 -2.69
C ASN A 208 -22.23 -0.68 -3.69
N VAL A 209 -22.82 -1.80 -3.26
CA VAL A 209 -23.53 -2.74 -4.14
C VAL A 209 -24.95 -3.07 -3.67
N VAL A 210 -25.79 -3.51 -4.62
CA VAL A 210 -27.13 -4.04 -4.33
C VAL A 210 -27.06 -5.43 -3.67
N PRO A 211 -28.14 -5.92 -3.04
CA PRO A 211 -28.10 -7.19 -2.31
C PRO A 211 -27.68 -8.42 -3.14
N GLU A 212 -28.01 -8.44 -4.44
CA GLU A 212 -27.61 -9.53 -5.34
C GLU A 212 -26.08 -9.57 -5.53
N ASP A 213 -25.49 -8.44 -5.89
CA ASP A 213 -24.04 -8.27 -6.01
C ASP A 213 -23.31 -8.54 -4.68
N ALA A 214 -23.91 -8.13 -3.55
CA ALA A 214 -23.37 -8.45 -2.23
C ALA A 214 -23.29 -9.98 -2.00
N ARG A 215 -24.27 -10.77 -2.47
CA ARG A 215 -24.20 -12.24 -2.40
C ARG A 215 -23.09 -12.81 -3.29
N HIS A 216 -22.84 -12.24 -4.46
CA HIS A 216 -21.71 -12.64 -5.31
C HIS A 216 -20.37 -12.40 -4.62
N ILE A 217 -20.21 -11.25 -3.95
CA ILE A 217 -19.03 -10.94 -3.14
C ILE A 217 -18.86 -11.95 -2.00
N VAL A 218 -19.94 -12.23 -1.25
CA VAL A 218 -19.91 -13.25 -0.17
C VAL A 218 -19.49 -14.62 -0.71
N GLN A 219 -19.99 -15.01 -1.88
CA GLN A 219 -19.60 -16.26 -2.51
C GLN A 219 -18.12 -16.26 -2.92
N ALA A 220 -17.62 -15.16 -3.48
CA ALA A 220 -16.20 -15.01 -3.81
C ALA A 220 -15.30 -15.08 -2.56
N LEU A 221 -15.73 -14.50 -1.44
CA LEU A 221 -15.03 -14.59 -0.15
C LEU A 221 -14.99 -16.02 0.40
N ARG A 222 -16.06 -16.81 0.22
CA ARG A 222 -16.04 -18.24 0.59
C ARG A 222 -15.07 -19.03 -0.27
N VAL A 223 -15.03 -18.77 -1.58
CA VAL A 223 -14.05 -19.38 -2.49
C VAL A 223 -12.63 -18.95 -2.13
N ALA A 224 -12.44 -17.69 -1.74
CA ALA A 224 -11.16 -17.17 -1.26
C ALA A 224 -10.68 -17.94 -0.02
N ALA A 225 -11.54 -18.14 0.98
CA ALA A 225 -11.21 -18.90 2.18
C ALA A 225 -10.74 -20.34 1.85
N VAL A 226 -11.48 -21.07 1.01
CA VAL A 226 -11.10 -22.43 0.59
C VAL A 226 -9.75 -22.46 -0.14
N ARG A 227 -9.44 -21.42 -0.93
CA ARG A 227 -8.15 -21.31 -1.62
C ARG A 227 -7.01 -21.01 -0.66
N LEU A 228 -7.24 -20.17 0.34
CA LEU A 228 -6.27 -19.91 1.41
C LEU A 228 -5.99 -21.16 2.23
N ASP A 229 -7.00 -21.95 2.59
CA ASP A 229 -6.80 -23.23 3.31
C ASP A 229 -5.88 -24.18 2.53
N ARG A 230 -6.05 -24.25 1.20
CA ARG A 230 -5.17 -25.05 0.34
C ARG A 230 -3.76 -24.48 0.28
N ALA A 231 -3.61 -23.17 0.13
CA ALA A 231 -2.30 -22.53 0.11
C ALA A 231 -1.54 -22.70 1.44
N ILE A 232 -2.26 -22.64 2.57
CA ILE A 232 -1.72 -22.94 3.91
C ILE A 232 -1.25 -24.39 3.98
N ALA A 233 -2.07 -25.36 3.55
CA ALA A 233 -1.67 -26.77 3.55
C ALA A 233 -0.44 -27.02 2.66
N SER A 234 -0.36 -26.38 1.48
CA SER A 234 0.83 -26.42 0.63
C SER A 234 2.05 -25.83 1.31
N LEU A 235 1.91 -24.69 2.00
CA LEU A 235 3.01 -24.06 2.71
C LEU A 235 3.50 -24.93 3.89
N ASP A 236 2.59 -25.50 4.66
CA ASP A 236 2.92 -26.42 5.76
C ASP A 236 3.68 -27.64 5.25
N HIS A 237 3.28 -28.19 4.11
CA HIS A 237 4.00 -29.29 3.47
C HIS A 237 5.43 -28.89 3.11
N LEU A 238 5.62 -27.77 2.42
CA LEU A 238 6.94 -27.26 2.04
C LEU A 238 7.85 -26.98 3.24
N ARG A 239 7.30 -26.48 4.34
CA ARG A 239 8.07 -26.22 5.57
C ARG A 239 8.35 -27.49 6.37
N GLY A 240 7.49 -28.51 6.22
CA GLY A 240 7.70 -29.84 6.77
C GLY A 240 8.82 -30.61 6.06
N GLU A 241 8.97 -30.42 4.75
CA GLU A 241 10.07 -31.00 3.95
C GLU A 241 11.44 -30.35 4.24
N GLN A 242 11.46 -29.16 4.84
CA GLN A 242 12.69 -28.42 5.18
C GLN A 242 13.26 -28.74 6.58
N ARG A 243 12.63 -29.62 7.36
CA ARG A 243 13.13 -30.08 8.67
C ARG A 243 13.92 -31.38 8.57
#